data_AF-S4XJJ8-F1
#
_entry.id   AF-S4XJJ8-F1
#
_cell.length_a   1.000
_cell.length_b   1.000
_cell.length_c   1.000
_cell.angle_alpha   90.00
_cell.angle_beta   90.00
_cell.angle_gamma   90.00
#
_symmetry.space_group_name_H-M   'P 1'
#
loop_
_entity.id
_entity.type
_entity.pdbx_description
1 polymer ?
#
loop_
_entity_poly.entity_id
_entity_poly.type
_entity_poly.pdbx_seq_one_letter_code
_entity_poly.pdbx_strand_id
1 'polypeptide(L)'
;MSVTGQDGRSYDPDACRIGVRAGHSIVRVTVWHPHWGPATTAALRAGLFGATGTTGDAVPDLAVARRLLEDALGTEAVATWIGAIEVADHSPEHAVSMADLRGLIERMVTSAKDPDGNPAHTELRMEVDGADAVVRTIVPLAPTVAPGRDRHVAVALHIDPFRATELTGAQVRSTVFALEDALVATVRENRAGLLVAVVHQDGSGSGEPGAGLDGVGRQDVVTLHFYLGAAGAADGGSGASGGAAGSGVGADLDHVINTLRATVSAWELGEASLDDEADPTWSAVQRYRV
;
A
#
# COMPACT_ATOMS: atom_id res chain seq x y z
N MET A 1 25.51 -13.89 -2.18
CA MET A 1 25.15 -15.16 -1.50
C MET A 1 24.13 -15.83 -2.39
N SER A 2 24.31 -17.11 -2.72
CA SER A 2 23.50 -17.78 -3.74
C SER A 2 22.31 -18.54 -3.13
N VAL A 3 21.19 -18.59 -3.86
CA VAL A 3 19.95 -19.27 -3.48
C VAL A 3 19.89 -20.63 -4.15
N THR A 4 19.62 -21.70 -3.41
CA THR A 4 19.41 -23.03 -4.01
C THR A 4 17.93 -23.21 -4.35
N GLY A 5 17.62 -23.44 -5.63
CA GLY A 5 16.27 -23.74 -6.09
C GLY A 5 15.86 -25.19 -5.84
N GLN A 6 14.57 -25.49 -6.01
CA GLN A 6 14.04 -26.86 -5.88
C GLN A 6 14.60 -27.83 -6.92
N ASP A 7 15.12 -27.29 -8.03
CA ASP A 7 15.84 -28.02 -9.07
C ASP A 7 17.30 -28.35 -8.67
N GLY A 8 17.71 -28.01 -7.44
CA GLY A 8 19.06 -28.23 -6.92
C GLY A 8 20.12 -27.28 -7.49
N ARG A 9 19.71 -26.27 -8.29
CA ARG A 9 20.64 -25.28 -8.87
C ARG A 9 20.88 -24.14 -7.90
N SER A 10 22.09 -23.57 -7.99
CA SER A 10 22.47 -22.37 -7.26
C SER A 10 22.23 -21.14 -8.15
N TYR A 11 21.50 -20.16 -7.62
CA TYR A 11 21.11 -18.93 -8.29
C TYR A 11 21.83 -17.75 -7.64
N ASP A 12 22.48 -16.92 -8.44
CA ASP A 12 23.21 -15.74 -7.96
C ASP A 12 22.35 -14.49 -8.14
N PRO A 13 21.99 -13.75 -7.07
CA PRO A 13 21.25 -12.49 -7.20
C PRO A 13 21.90 -11.50 -8.16
N ASP A 14 23.23 -11.46 -8.24
CA ASP A 14 23.96 -10.50 -9.09
C ASP A 14 23.85 -10.82 -10.59
N ALA A 15 23.50 -12.08 -10.93
CA ALA A 15 23.25 -12.51 -12.29
C ALA A 15 21.81 -12.18 -12.77
N CYS A 16 20.92 -11.76 -11.87
CA CYS A 16 19.53 -11.46 -12.19
C CYS A 16 19.41 -10.23 -13.12
N ARG A 17 18.42 -10.27 -13.99
CA ARG A 17 17.96 -9.12 -14.78
C ARG A 17 16.53 -8.83 -14.37
N ILE A 18 16.29 -7.59 -13.95
CA ILE A 18 15.02 -7.19 -13.35
C ILE A 18 14.34 -6.16 -14.24
N GLY A 19 13.21 -6.53 -14.81
CA GLY A 19 12.26 -5.58 -15.38
C GLY A 19 11.59 -4.84 -14.25
N VAL A 20 11.66 -3.51 -14.26
CA VAL A 20 11.06 -2.66 -13.23
C VAL A 20 9.95 -1.84 -13.85
N ARG A 21 8.72 -2.03 -13.34
CA ARG A 21 7.60 -1.15 -13.63
C ARG A 21 7.28 -0.38 -12.36
N ALA A 22 7.72 0.87 -12.33
CA ALA A 22 7.46 1.76 -11.21
C ALA A 22 5.97 2.10 -11.14
N GLY A 23 5.35 1.77 -10.00
CA GLY A 23 4.13 2.42 -9.53
C GLY A 23 4.45 3.75 -8.86
N HIS A 24 3.42 4.47 -8.40
CA HIS A 24 3.58 5.72 -7.65
C HIS A 24 3.97 5.47 -6.17
N SER A 25 3.54 4.37 -5.56
CA SER A 25 3.81 4.03 -4.16
C SER A 25 4.49 2.67 -3.95
N ILE A 26 4.53 1.81 -4.97
CA ILE A 26 5.18 0.50 -4.95
C ILE A 26 5.84 0.18 -6.29
N VAL A 27 6.73 -0.80 -6.31
CA VAL A 27 7.38 -1.31 -7.51
C VAL A 27 6.81 -2.67 -7.89
N ARG A 28 6.55 -2.88 -9.17
CA ARG A 28 6.32 -4.22 -9.74
C ARG A 28 7.58 -4.67 -10.44
N VAL A 29 7.99 -5.89 -10.16
CA VAL A 29 9.24 -6.45 -10.70
C VAL A 29 8.96 -7.72 -11.48
N THR A 30 9.59 -7.83 -12.65
CA THR A 30 9.67 -9.06 -13.42
C THR A 30 11.11 -9.55 -13.35
N VAL A 31 11.34 -10.69 -12.72
CA VAL A 31 12.67 -11.25 -12.49
C VAL A 31 13.00 -12.25 -13.59
N TRP A 32 14.21 -12.19 -14.11
CA TRP A 32 14.80 -13.23 -14.94
C TRP A 32 16.20 -13.59 -14.44
N HIS A 33 16.57 -14.87 -14.55
CA HIS A 33 17.91 -15.36 -14.24
C HIS A 33 18.48 -16.12 -15.44
N PRO A 34 19.80 -16.06 -15.73
CA PRO A 34 20.44 -16.82 -16.83
C PRO A 34 20.30 -18.34 -16.80
N HIS A 35 19.81 -18.90 -15.69
CA HIS A 35 19.49 -20.32 -15.56
C HIS A 35 18.07 -20.66 -15.97
N TRP A 36 17.22 -19.65 -16.19
CA TRP A 36 15.87 -19.77 -16.72
C TRP A 36 15.87 -19.58 -18.22
N GLY A 37 14.98 -20.30 -18.88
CA GLY A 37 14.80 -20.23 -20.33
C GLY A 37 13.41 -20.72 -20.76
N PRO A 38 13.04 -20.50 -22.03
CA PRO A 38 11.73 -20.91 -22.53
C PRO A 38 11.59 -22.43 -22.50
N ALA A 39 10.43 -22.92 -22.06
CA ALA A 39 10.12 -24.35 -22.03
C ALA A 39 10.29 -25.00 -23.42
N THR A 40 10.00 -24.26 -24.49
CA THR A 40 10.19 -24.69 -25.88
C THR A 40 11.66 -24.93 -26.22
N THR A 41 12.56 -24.06 -25.75
CA THR A 41 14.01 -24.18 -25.99
C THR A 41 14.60 -25.34 -25.19
N ALA A 42 14.13 -25.54 -23.96
CA ALA A 42 14.51 -26.68 -23.12
C ALA A 42 14.08 -28.02 -23.75
N ALA A 43 12.84 -28.10 -24.24
CA ALA A 43 12.31 -29.30 -24.90
C ALA A 43 13.04 -29.62 -26.21
N LEU A 44 13.33 -28.60 -27.03
CA LEU A 44 14.10 -28.75 -28.27
C LEU A 44 15.52 -29.26 -27.97
N ARG A 45 16.20 -28.71 -26.97
CA ARG A 45 17.56 -29.12 -26.61
C ARG A 45 17.60 -30.56 -26.06
N ALA A 46 16.65 -30.93 -25.22
CA ALA A 46 16.51 -32.30 -24.72
C ALA A 46 16.29 -33.32 -25.85
N GLY A 47 15.49 -32.96 -26.86
CA GLY A 47 15.24 -33.80 -28.04
C GLY A 47 16.41 -33.88 -29.02
N LEU A 48 17.19 -32.80 -29.17
CA LEU A 48 18.27 -32.71 -30.17
C LEU A 48 19.64 -33.16 -29.66
N PHE A 49 19.96 -32.89 -28.39
CA PHE A 49 21.34 -33.05 -27.87
C PHE A 49 21.44 -34.03 -26.70
N GLY A 50 20.32 -34.60 -26.24
CA GLY A 50 20.26 -35.34 -24.98
C GLY A 50 20.41 -34.41 -23.78
N ALA A 51 19.89 -34.82 -22.62
CA ALA A 51 19.87 -34.02 -21.40
C ALA A 51 21.26 -33.89 -20.76
N THR A 52 22.15 -33.06 -21.31
CA THR A 52 23.52 -32.88 -20.78
C THR A 52 24.00 -31.42 -20.71
N GLY A 53 23.09 -30.45 -20.76
CA GLY A 53 23.42 -29.02 -20.60
C GLY A 53 23.11 -28.46 -19.21
N THR A 54 24.14 -28.01 -18.49
CA THR A 54 24.06 -27.25 -17.21
C THR A 54 23.76 -25.76 -17.39
N THR A 55 23.41 -25.31 -18.59
CA THR A 55 23.22 -23.88 -18.91
C THR A 55 21.80 -23.60 -19.43
N GLY A 56 20.98 -22.92 -18.61
CA GLY A 56 19.87 -22.07 -19.09
C GLY A 56 18.46 -22.66 -19.28
N ASP A 57 18.11 -23.79 -18.64
CA ASP A 57 16.83 -24.49 -18.94
C ASP A 57 15.90 -24.77 -17.75
N ALA A 58 16.07 -24.11 -16.61
CA ALA A 58 15.09 -24.25 -15.53
C ALA A 58 13.82 -23.46 -15.86
N VAL A 59 12.66 -24.01 -15.47
CA VAL A 59 11.39 -23.27 -15.53
C VAL A 59 11.50 -22.08 -14.57
N PRO A 60 11.08 -20.87 -14.96
CA PRO A 60 11.07 -19.73 -14.04
C PRO A 60 10.29 -20.05 -12.77
N ASP A 61 10.90 -19.77 -11.61
CA ASP A 61 10.36 -20.13 -10.31
C ASP A 61 10.16 -18.88 -9.45
N LEU A 62 8.89 -18.60 -9.12
CA LEU A 62 8.50 -17.45 -8.31
C LEU A 62 9.05 -17.51 -6.88
N ALA A 63 9.16 -18.70 -6.28
CA ALA A 63 9.71 -18.85 -4.94
C ALA A 63 11.21 -18.53 -4.92
N VAL A 64 11.95 -18.97 -5.93
CA VAL A 64 13.37 -18.62 -6.11
C VAL A 64 13.52 -17.13 -6.38
N ALA A 65 12.72 -16.55 -7.26
CA ALA A 65 12.73 -15.12 -7.56
C ALA A 65 12.50 -14.26 -6.30
N ARG A 66 11.48 -14.60 -5.50
CA ARG A 66 11.21 -13.96 -4.22
C ARG A 66 12.41 -14.09 -3.29
N ARG A 67 12.99 -15.28 -3.15
CA ARG A 67 14.12 -15.49 -2.26
C ARG A 67 15.36 -14.68 -2.68
N LEU A 68 15.64 -14.61 -3.98
CA LEU A 68 16.72 -13.79 -4.53
C LEU A 68 16.53 -12.30 -4.19
N LEU A 69 15.30 -11.79 -4.30
CA LEU A 69 14.97 -10.42 -3.92
C LEU A 69 15.11 -10.22 -2.40
N GLU A 70 14.62 -11.15 -1.57
CA GLU A 70 14.70 -11.06 -0.11
C GLU A 70 16.14 -11.13 0.40
N ASP A 71 16.98 -11.99 -0.17
CA ASP A 71 18.40 -12.07 0.18
C ASP A 71 19.17 -10.81 -0.26
N ALA A 72 18.75 -10.17 -1.35
CA ALA A 72 19.40 -8.97 -1.87
C ALA A 72 18.92 -7.66 -1.23
N LEU A 73 17.65 -7.55 -0.89
CA LEU A 73 17.01 -6.31 -0.43
C LEU A 73 16.61 -6.35 1.05
N GLY A 74 16.52 -7.56 1.62
CA GLY A 74 15.90 -7.82 2.92
C GLY A 74 14.41 -8.12 2.78
N THR A 75 13.92 -9.08 3.58
CA THR A 75 12.51 -9.52 3.58
C THR A 75 11.53 -8.37 3.82
N GLU A 76 11.87 -7.46 4.73
CA GLU A 76 11.03 -6.30 5.04
C GLU A 76 10.92 -5.34 3.86
N ALA A 77 12.03 -5.03 3.18
CA ALA A 77 12.03 -4.14 2.03
C ALA A 77 11.19 -4.73 0.87
N VAL A 78 11.31 -6.04 0.62
CA VAL A 78 10.49 -6.74 -0.38
C VAL A 78 9.01 -6.66 -0.02
N ALA A 79 8.63 -6.98 1.21
CA ALA A 79 7.23 -6.94 1.65
C ALA A 79 6.63 -5.53 1.57
N THR A 80 7.45 -4.52 1.83
CA THR A 80 7.04 -3.11 1.91
C THR A 80 6.89 -2.47 0.52
N TRP A 81 7.91 -2.64 -0.33
CA TRP A 81 8.07 -1.85 -1.56
C TRP A 81 7.78 -2.62 -2.84
N ILE A 82 7.81 -3.95 -2.79
CA ILE A 82 7.55 -4.77 -3.97
C ILE A 82 6.14 -5.31 -3.90
N GLY A 83 5.26 -4.78 -4.75
CA GLY A 83 3.84 -5.16 -4.76
C GLY A 83 3.55 -6.44 -5.54
N ALA A 84 4.19 -6.61 -6.70
CA ALA A 84 4.06 -7.82 -7.51
C ALA A 84 5.43 -8.30 -7.95
N ILE A 85 5.63 -9.62 -7.85
CA ILE A 85 6.81 -10.32 -8.37
C ILE A 85 6.31 -11.25 -9.46
N GLU A 86 6.78 -11.02 -10.66
CA GLU A 86 6.59 -11.90 -11.81
C GLU A 86 7.92 -12.53 -12.18
N VAL A 87 7.86 -13.67 -12.87
CA VAL A 87 9.04 -14.34 -13.40
C VAL A 87 8.92 -14.44 -14.92
N ALA A 88 10.02 -14.19 -15.61
CA ALA A 88 10.10 -14.30 -17.06
C ALA A 88 11.03 -15.43 -17.48
N ASP A 89 10.75 -16.01 -18.64
CA ASP A 89 11.61 -17.02 -19.31
C ASP A 89 12.64 -16.39 -20.26
N HIS A 90 12.54 -15.08 -20.50
CA HIS A 90 13.48 -14.26 -21.23
C HIS A 90 13.83 -13.00 -20.45
N SER A 91 15.00 -12.43 -20.73
CA SER A 91 15.44 -11.20 -20.09
C SER A 91 14.51 -10.05 -20.45
N PRO A 92 13.97 -9.29 -19.47
CA PRO A 92 13.12 -8.14 -19.74
C PRO A 92 13.86 -7.05 -20.54
N GLU A 93 13.12 -6.35 -21.40
CA GLU A 93 13.62 -5.16 -22.07
C GLU A 93 13.98 -4.09 -21.03
N HIS A 94 15.12 -3.41 -21.21
CA HIS A 94 15.63 -2.40 -20.27
C HIS A 94 15.83 -2.91 -18.82
N ALA A 95 16.12 -4.19 -18.64
CA ALA A 95 16.34 -4.76 -17.32
C ALA A 95 17.50 -4.09 -16.56
N VAL A 96 17.29 -3.85 -15.27
CA VAL A 96 18.29 -3.33 -14.34
C VAL A 96 18.94 -4.47 -13.55
N SER A 97 20.09 -4.17 -12.94
CA SER A 97 20.73 -5.11 -12.00
C SER A 97 20.02 -5.12 -10.64
N MET A 98 20.30 -6.14 -9.82
CA MET A 98 19.83 -6.20 -8.44
C MET A 98 20.36 -5.02 -7.59
N ALA A 99 21.59 -4.57 -7.86
CA ALA A 99 22.18 -3.41 -7.21
C ALA A 99 21.45 -2.10 -7.57
N ASP A 100 21.07 -1.94 -8.84
CA ASP A 100 20.30 -0.77 -9.29
C ASP A 100 18.88 -0.74 -8.69
N LEU A 101 18.24 -1.91 -8.57
CA LEU A 101 16.95 -2.04 -7.88
C LEU A 101 17.08 -1.66 -6.40
N ARG A 102 18.13 -2.11 -5.71
CA ARG A 102 18.40 -1.71 -4.32
C ARG A 102 18.53 -0.19 -4.21
N GLY A 103 19.35 0.42 -5.06
CA GLY A 103 19.52 1.87 -5.09
C GLY A 103 18.23 2.62 -5.42
N LEU A 104 17.34 2.05 -6.24
CA LEU A 104 16.01 2.62 -6.50
C LEU A 104 15.14 2.61 -5.23
N ILE A 105 15.06 1.48 -4.53
CA ILE A 105 14.27 1.35 -3.30
C ILE A 105 14.80 2.28 -2.22
N GLU A 106 16.12 2.39 -2.04
CA GLU A 106 16.73 3.31 -1.07
C GLU A 106 16.38 4.78 -1.35
N ARG A 107 16.33 5.18 -2.63
CA ARG A 107 15.85 6.51 -3.02
C ARG A 107 14.37 6.69 -2.70
N MET A 108 13.53 5.69 -2.98
CA MET A 108 12.09 5.74 -2.65
C MET A 108 11.86 5.86 -1.14
N VAL A 109 12.59 5.09 -0.32
CA VAL A 109 12.58 5.16 1.15
C VAL A 109 12.95 6.55 1.63
N THR A 110 13.98 7.16 1.04
CA THR A 110 14.44 8.50 1.42
C THR A 110 13.40 9.56 1.05
N SER A 111 12.74 9.43 -0.10
CA SER A 111 11.69 10.37 -0.54
C SER A 111 10.35 10.17 0.15
N ALA A 112 10.14 9.04 0.82
CA ALA A 112 8.89 8.67 1.46
C ALA A 112 8.69 9.27 2.85
N LYS A 113 9.61 10.13 3.30
CA LYS A 113 9.49 10.83 4.57
C LYS A 113 9.34 12.32 4.34
N ASP A 114 8.46 12.94 5.12
CA ASP A 114 8.35 14.39 5.20
C ASP A 114 9.54 14.98 6.02
N PRO A 115 9.69 16.32 6.08
CA PRO A 115 10.75 16.96 6.87
C PRO A 115 10.74 16.62 8.36
N ASP A 116 9.60 16.18 8.89
CA ASP A 116 9.41 15.80 10.30
C ASP A 116 9.68 14.29 10.54
N GLY A 117 9.99 13.53 9.48
CA GLY A 117 10.30 12.11 9.52
C GLY A 117 9.08 11.18 9.46
N ASN A 118 7.87 11.72 9.28
CA ASN A 118 6.64 10.92 9.11
C ASN A 118 6.51 10.43 7.67
N PRO A 119 5.73 9.37 7.41
CA PRO A 119 5.42 8.94 6.05
C PRO A 119 4.80 10.10 5.25
N ALA A 120 5.42 10.44 4.12
CA ALA A 120 4.92 11.47 3.23
C ALA A 120 3.65 11.00 2.52
N HIS A 121 2.67 11.90 2.42
CA HIS A 121 1.49 11.69 1.59
C HIS A 121 1.77 12.09 0.14
N THR A 122 1.25 11.30 -0.79
CA THR A 122 1.19 11.61 -2.22
C THR A 122 -0.26 11.65 -2.68
N GLU A 123 -0.53 12.47 -3.70
CA GLU A 123 -1.85 12.56 -4.33
C GLU A 123 -1.87 11.73 -5.62
N LEU A 124 -2.90 10.92 -5.77
CA LEU A 124 -3.16 10.06 -6.92
C LEU A 124 -4.53 10.40 -7.48
N ARG A 125 -4.66 10.41 -8.81
CA ARG A 125 -5.97 10.45 -9.48
C ARG A 125 -6.24 9.08 -10.07
N MET A 126 -7.35 8.48 -9.68
CA MET A 126 -7.72 7.14 -10.11
C MET A 126 -9.24 6.94 -10.05
N GLU A 127 -9.72 5.89 -10.69
CA GLU A 127 -11.11 5.45 -10.51
C GLU A 127 -11.22 4.58 -9.25
N VAL A 128 -12.19 4.87 -8.39
CA VAL A 128 -12.55 4.09 -7.21
C VAL A 128 -14.04 3.77 -7.31
N ASP A 129 -14.37 2.47 -7.26
CA ASP A 129 -15.76 1.97 -7.31
C ASP A 129 -16.58 2.54 -8.50
N GLY A 130 -15.93 2.72 -9.65
CA GLY A 130 -16.56 3.24 -10.87
C GLY A 130 -16.73 4.77 -10.93
N ALA A 131 -16.07 5.51 -10.05
CA ALA A 131 -16.08 6.97 -10.01
C ALA A 131 -14.67 7.55 -9.99
N ASP A 132 -14.48 8.71 -10.60
CA ASP A 132 -13.23 9.46 -10.49
C ASP A 132 -12.99 9.88 -9.04
N ALA A 133 -11.77 9.65 -8.57
CA ALA A 133 -11.37 9.97 -7.21
C ALA A 133 -9.96 10.57 -7.15
N VAL A 134 -9.80 11.48 -6.19
CA VAL A 134 -8.50 11.98 -5.74
C VAL A 134 -8.15 11.28 -4.43
N VAL A 135 -7.10 10.48 -4.44
CA VAL A 135 -6.62 9.70 -3.29
C VAL A 135 -5.33 10.29 -2.77
N ARG A 136 -5.33 10.75 -1.52
CA ARG A 136 -4.13 11.18 -0.81
C ARG A 136 -3.67 10.07 0.14
N THR A 137 -2.56 9.40 -0.15
CA THR A 137 -2.10 8.21 0.58
C THR A 137 -0.64 8.32 1.04
N ILE A 138 -0.27 7.66 2.13
CA ILE A 138 1.14 7.52 2.51
C ILE A 138 1.92 6.65 1.52
N VAL A 139 3.23 6.88 1.43
CA VAL A 139 4.16 6.06 0.65
C VAL A 139 5.23 5.47 1.57
N PRO A 140 5.48 4.15 1.54
CA PRO A 140 4.67 3.12 0.91
C PRO A 140 3.41 2.85 1.75
N LEU A 141 2.32 2.47 1.12
CA LEU A 141 1.11 2.06 1.83
C LEU A 141 1.23 0.59 2.23
N ALA A 142 1.84 0.31 3.39
CA ALA A 142 2.10 -1.05 3.88
C ALA A 142 2.12 -1.13 5.43
N PRO A 143 1.69 -2.27 6.03
CA PRO A 143 1.71 -2.45 7.49
C PRO A 143 3.09 -2.28 8.14
N THR A 144 4.15 -2.58 7.39
CA THR A 144 5.54 -2.43 7.84
C THR A 144 5.93 -0.99 8.16
N VAL A 145 5.22 0.01 7.61
CA VAL A 145 5.43 1.43 7.95
C VAL A 145 4.93 1.75 9.36
N ALA A 146 4.01 0.95 9.89
CA ALA A 146 3.38 1.16 11.17
C ALA A 146 3.05 -0.16 11.88
N PRO A 147 4.07 -0.94 12.32
CA PRO A 147 3.86 -2.24 12.93
C PRO A 147 2.97 -2.17 14.19
N GLY A 148 2.05 -3.14 14.32
CA GLY A 148 1.10 -3.22 15.45
C GLY A 148 -0.12 -2.32 15.31
N ARG A 149 -0.27 -1.60 14.18
CA ARG A 149 -1.49 -0.86 13.84
C ARG A 149 -2.39 -1.72 12.97
N ASP A 150 -3.11 -2.61 13.63
CA ASP A 150 -3.88 -3.69 13.00
C ASP A 150 -5.39 -3.45 13.04
N ARG A 151 -5.86 -2.33 13.61
CA ARG A 151 -7.29 -1.94 13.59
C ARG A 151 -7.52 -0.91 12.49
N HIS A 152 -8.22 -1.29 11.44
CA HIS A 152 -8.66 -0.35 10.40
C HIS A 152 -9.90 0.40 10.88
N VAL A 153 -9.92 1.71 10.67
CA VAL A 153 -11.09 2.56 10.87
C VAL A 153 -11.34 3.34 9.57
N ALA A 154 -12.53 3.19 9.01
CA ALA A 154 -13.00 3.98 7.88
C ALA A 154 -14.05 4.98 8.33
N VAL A 155 -13.84 6.26 8.02
CA VAL A 155 -14.83 7.32 8.22
C VAL A 155 -15.31 7.77 6.85
N ALA A 156 -16.59 7.60 6.55
CA ALA A 156 -17.20 8.08 5.31
C ALA A 156 -18.09 9.29 5.59
N LEU A 157 -17.86 10.37 4.85
CA LEU A 157 -18.60 11.61 4.92
C LEU A 157 -19.33 11.81 3.59
N HIS A 158 -20.63 11.59 3.58
CA HIS A 158 -21.47 11.85 2.43
C HIS A 158 -21.89 13.32 2.43
N ILE A 159 -21.73 13.98 1.30
CA ILE A 159 -22.16 15.36 1.10
C ILE A 159 -23.50 15.32 0.37
N ASP A 160 -24.58 15.65 1.09
CA ASP A 160 -25.90 15.77 0.51
C ASP A 160 -26.03 17.13 -0.22
N PRO A 161 -26.25 17.13 -1.55
CA PRO A 161 -26.35 18.36 -2.34
C PRO A 161 -27.50 19.27 -1.86
N PHE A 162 -28.56 18.72 -1.25
CA PHE A 162 -29.68 19.50 -0.73
C PHE A 162 -29.33 20.22 0.57
N ARG A 163 -28.56 19.58 1.45
CA ARG A 163 -28.06 20.21 2.69
C ARG A 163 -26.94 21.22 2.40
N ALA A 164 -26.20 21.00 1.33
CA ALA A 164 -25.15 21.89 0.86
C ALA A 164 -25.64 23.03 -0.07
N THR A 165 -26.94 23.12 -0.38
CA THR A 165 -27.45 24.04 -1.42
C THR A 165 -27.19 25.52 -1.10
N GLU A 166 -27.13 25.88 0.18
CA GLU A 166 -26.84 27.26 0.63
C GLU A 166 -25.35 27.56 0.76
N LEU A 167 -24.49 26.56 0.58
CA LEU A 167 -23.05 26.68 0.70
C LEU A 167 -22.39 26.74 -0.67
N THR A 168 -21.37 27.61 -0.77
CA THR A 168 -20.44 27.54 -1.90
C THR A 168 -19.58 26.28 -1.82
N GLY A 169 -19.10 25.78 -2.95
CA GLY A 169 -18.18 24.63 -2.93
C GLY A 169 -16.90 24.88 -2.11
N ALA A 170 -16.46 26.13 -1.94
CA ALA A 170 -15.35 26.48 -1.07
C ALA A 170 -15.70 26.32 0.42
N GLN A 171 -16.93 26.67 0.82
CA GLN A 171 -17.41 26.47 2.20
C GLN A 171 -17.57 24.97 2.50
N VAL A 172 -18.14 24.19 1.58
CA VAL A 172 -18.25 22.73 1.74
C VAL A 172 -16.86 22.11 1.94
N ARG A 173 -15.88 22.44 1.09
CA ARG A 173 -14.50 21.96 1.24
C ARG A 173 -13.87 22.40 2.57
N SER A 174 -14.10 23.64 3.00
CA SER A 174 -13.59 24.13 4.28
C SER A 174 -14.18 23.33 5.46
N THR A 175 -15.45 22.96 5.42
CA THR A 175 -16.10 22.15 6.46
C THR A 175 -15.54 20.72 6.47
N VAL A 176 -15.34 20.11 5.30
CA VAL A 176 -14.68 18.80 5.17
C VAL A 176 -13.28 18.83 5.78
N PHE A 177 -12.45 19.81 5.40
CA PHE A 177 -11.09 19.92 5.92
C PHE A 177 -11.04 20.17 7.43
N ALA A 178 -11.96 20.98 7.97
CA ALA A 178 -12.04 21.20 9.41
C ALA A 178 -12.36 19.90 10.18
N LEU A 179 -13.27 19.06 9.64
CA LEU A 179 -13.59 17.77 10.24
C LEU A 179 -12.45 16.77 10.09
N GLU A 180 -11.81 16.70 8.91
CA GLU A 180 -10.61 15.90 8.67
C GLU A 180 -9.50 16.24 9.67
N ASP A 181 -9.18 17.53 9.83
CA ASP A 181 -8.17 18.00 10.77
C ASP A 181 -8.51 17.62 12.21
N ALA A 182 -9.79 17.69 12.62
CA ALA A 182 -10.23 17.29 13.95
C ALA A 182 -10.07 15.77 14.19
N LEU A 183 -10.39 14.94 13.19
CA LEU A 183 -10.21 13.48 13.25
C LEU A 183 -8.72 13.12 13.32
N VAL A 184 -7.90 13.75 12.48
CA VAL A 184 -6.44 13.57 12.49
C VAL A 184 -5.83 14.02 13.82
N ALA A 185 -6.24 15.17 14.35
CA ALA A 185 -5.81 15.66 15.65
C ALA A 185 -6.15 14.67 16.77
N THR A 186 -7.37 14.12 16.77
CA THR A 186 -7.81 13.11 17.74
C THR A 186 -6.89 11.89 17.74
N VAL A 187 -6.58 11.31 16.57
CA VAL A 187 -5.68 10.15 16.47
C VAL A 187 -4.25 10.49 16.91
N ARG A 188 -3.75 11.66 16.49
CA ARG A 188 -2.38 12.12 16.76
C ARG A 188 -2.16 12.43 18.24
N GLU A 189 -3.07 13.17 18.88
CA GLU A 189 -2.97 13.57 20.29
C GLU A 189 -2.99 12.35 21.22
N ASN A 190 -3.77 11.33 20.85
CA ASN A 190 -3.80 10.06 21.56
C ASN A 190 -2.66 9.10 21.15
N ARG A 191 -1.82 9.47 20.18
CA ARG A 191 -0.75 8.61 19.62
C ARG A 191 -1.26 7.21 19.22
N ALA A 192 -2.50 7.16 18.75
CA ALA A 192 -3.24 5.91 18.61
C ALA A 192 -3.11 5.28 17.23
N GLY A 193 -2.62 6.01 16.22
CA GLY A 193 -2.64 5.53 14.85
C GLY A 193 -2.02 6.46 13.82
N LEU A 194 -2.26 6.15 12.54
CA LEU A 194 -1.93 7.00 11.39
C LEU A 194 -3.14 7.12 10.45
N LEU A 195 -3.26 8.30 9.83
CA LEU A 195 -4.08 8.49 8.63
C LEU A 195 -3.30 7.98 7.42
N VAL A 196 -3.76 6.87 6.83
CA VAL A 196 -3.03 6.22 5.73
C VAL A 196 -3.55 6.63 4.36
N ALA A 197 -4.84 6.94 4.23
CA ALA A 197 -5.45 7.40 2.98
C ALA A 197 -6.64 8.33 3.24
N VAL A 198 -6.82 9.31 2.36
CA VAL A 198 -8.05 10.11 2.21
C VAL A 198 -8.49 9.98 0.76
N VAL A 199 -9.74 9.61 0.55
CA VAL A 199 -10.33 9.42 -0.77
C VAL A 199 -11.43 10.45 -0.94
N HIS A 200 -11.27 11.35 -1.89
CA HIS A 200 -12.32 12.23 -2.36
C HIS A 200 -12.88 11.62 -3.63
N GLN A 201 -14.08 11.06 -3.55
CA GLN A 201 -14.76 10.48 -4.69
C GLN A 201 -15.86 11.43 -5.15
N ASP A 202 -15.78 11.83 -6.41
CA ASP A 202 -16.86 12.61 -7.03
C ASP A 202 -18.05 11.67 -7.26
N GLY A 203 -19.27 12.14 -7.02
CA GLY A 203 -20.45 11.30 -7.25
C GLY A 203 -20.61 10.93 -8.73
N SER A 204 -20.35 9.66 -9.11
CA SER A 204 -20.73 9.12 -10.41
C SER A 204 -22.24 8.81 -10.40
N GLY A 205 -23.01 9.54 -11.22
CA GLY A 205 -24.46 9.44 -11.20
C GLY A 205 -24.97 8.22 -11.96
N SER A 206 -25.76 7.36 -11.30
CA SER A 206 -26.63 6.34 -11.92
C SER A 206 -28.03 6.88 -12.29
N GLY A 207 -28.17 8.19 -12.47
CA GLY A 207 -29.44 8.78 -12.89
C GLY A 207 -29.92 8.11 -14.18
N GLU A 208 -31.08 7.46 -14.15
CA GLU A 208 -31.69 6.90 -15.36
C GLU A 208 -31.75 7.98 -16.44
N PRO A 209 -31.18 7.75 -17.63
CA PRO A 209 -31.20 8.75 -18.69
C PRO A 209 -32.65 9.08 -19.06
N GLY A 210 -33.07 10.32 -18.80
CA GLY A 210 -34.40 10.82 -19.14
C GLY A 210 -35.30 11.23 -17.97
N ALA A 211 -34.86 11.09 -16.71
CA ALA A 211 -35.66 11.49 -15.53
C ALA A 211 -35.77 13.02 -15.31
N GLY A 212 -35.09 13.85 -16.11
CA GLY A 212 -35.06 15.31 -15.91
C GLY A 212 -34.33 15.75 -14.64
N LEU A 213 -33.61 14.81 -14.00
CA LEU A 213 -32.80 14.99 -12.80
C LEU A 213 -31.30 14.79 -13.12
N ASP A 214 -30.89 15.10 -14.35
CA ASP A 214 -29.49 15.00 -14.76
C ASP A 214 -28.65 15.97 -13.90
N GLY A 215 -27.98 15.41 -12.88
CA GLY A 215 -27.14 16.17 -11.93
C GLY A 215 -27.75 16.47 -10.57
N VAL A 216 -28.98 16.02 -10.26
CA VAL A 216 -29.61 16.19 -8.94
C VAL A 216 -29.47 14.90 -8.13
N GLY A 217 -28.76 14.94 -7.00
CA GLY A 217 -28.57 13.79 -6.11
C GLY A 217 -27.18 13.14 -6.10
N ARG A 218 -26.16 13.82 -6.65
CA ARG A 218 -24.77 13.35 -6.55
C ARG A 218 -24.27 13.56 -5.12
N GLN A 219 -24.05 12.47 -4.40
CA GLN A 219 -23.37 12.52 -3.11
C GLN A 219 -21.90 12.33 -3.36
N ASP A 220 -21.14 13.43 -3.25
CA ASP A 220 -19.70 13.33 -3.13
C ASP A 220 -19.39 12.65 -1.80
N VAL A 221 -18.39 11.78 -1.78
CA VAL A 221 -18.02 11.03 -0.58
C VAL A 221 -16.55 11.28 -0.28
N VAL A 222 -16.28 11.63 0.98
CA VAL A 222 -14.92 11.70 1.49
C VAL A 222 -14.70 10.57 2.48
N THR A 223 -13.78 9.66 2.16
CA THR A 223 -13.45 8.52 3.02
C THR A 223 -12.05 8.66 3.60
N LEU A 224 -11.95 8.69 4.93
CA LEU A 224 -10.68 8.71 5.65
C LEU A 224 -10.38 7.31 6.18
N HIS A 225 -9.20 6.79 5.90
CA HIS A 225 -8.73 5.50 6.38
C HIS A 225 -7.63 5.70 7.42
N PHE A 226 -7.90 5.23 8.65
CA PHE A 226 -6.92 5.19 9.73
C PHE A 226 -6.55 3.75 10.06
N TYR A 227 -5.30 3.54 10.46
CA TYR A 227 -4.89 2.33 11.16
C TYR A 227 -4.50 2.68 12.58
N LEU A 228 -5.21 2.10 13.53
CA LEU A 228 -5.03 2.30 14.96
C LEU A 228 -4.37 1.06 15.59
N GLY A 229 -3.67 1.26 16.70
CA GLY A 229 -3.05 0.19 17.46
C GLY A 229 -2.12 0.71 18.54
N ALA A 230 -1.67 -0.18 19.41
CA ALA A 230 -0.61 0.14 20.35
C ALA A 230 0.65 0.48 19.56
N ALA A 231 1.38 1.53 19.96
CA ALA A 231 2.69 1.82 19.40
C ALA A 231 3.63 0.64 19.70
N GLY A 232 3.76 -0.30 18.75
CA GLY A 232 4.81 -1.29 18.75
C GLY A 232 6.14 -0.58 18.56
N ALA A 233 7.15 -0.97 19.34
CA ALA A 233 8.48 -0.36 19.35
C ALA A 233 9.08 -0.25 17.93
N ALA A 234 8.90 0.91 17.30
CA ALA A 234 9.59 1.32 16.09
C ALA A 234 10.92 2.04 16.41
N ASP A 235 11.50 1.78 17.58
CA ASP A 235 12.88 2.16 17.90
C ASP A 235 13.76 0.91 17.82
N GLY A 236 14.52 0.80 16.75
CA GLY A 236 15.57 -0.18 16.58
C GLY A 236 16.69 0.04 17.60
N GLY A 237 16.63 -0.70 18.71
CA GLY A 237 17.70 -0.80 19.70
C GLY A 237 17.83 -2.23 20.19
N SER A 238 18.83 -2.95 19.69
CA SER A 238 19.21 -4.27 20.18
C SER A 238 19.57 -4.22 21.67
N GLY A 239 18.88 -4.99 22.52
CA GLY A 239 19.20 -5.09 23.94
C GLY A 239 18.42 -6.20 24.63
N ALA A 240 19.15 -7.21 25.12
CA ALA A 240 18.69 -8.45 25.72
C ALA A 240 17.68 -8.34 26.88
N SER A 241 16.80 -9.35 26.94
CA SER A 241 16.29 -10.09 28.11
C SER A 241 15.81 -9.34 29.37
N GLY A 242 14.58 -9.66 29.77
CA GLY A 242 14.25 -9.85 31.19
C GLY A 242 13.12 -8.97 31.73
N GLY A 243 11.93 -9.57 31.81
CA GLY A 243 10.90 -9.34 32.84
C GLY A 243 10.66 -7.93 33.36
N ALA A 244 9.60 -7.30 32.84
CA ALA A 244 8.57 -6.64 33.63
C ALA A 244 7.41 -6.30 32.71
N ALA A 245 6.23 -6.85 32.99
CA ALA A 245 4.97 -6.33 32.47
C ALA A 245 4.75 -4.94 33.07
N GLY A 246 5.38 -3.93 32.47
CA GLY A 246 5.00 -2.54 32.66
C GLY A 246 3.86 -2.25 31.71
N SER A 247 2.67 -1.93 32.24
CA SER A 247 1.60 -1.27 31.50
C SER A 247 2.15 -0.02 30.83
N GLY A 248 2.61 -0.15 29.59
CA GLY A 248 2.70 0.99 28.69
C GLY A 248 1.28 1.49 28.53
N VAL A 249 1.03 2.74 28.86
CA VAL A 249 -0.25 3.42 28.64
C VAL A 249 -0.40 3.58 27.12
N GLY A 250 -0.73 2.49 26.44
CA GLY A 250 -1.33 2.56 25.12
C GLY A 250 -2.65 3.28 25.26
N ALA A 251 -2.96 4.18 24.31
CA ALA A 251 -4.29 4.78 24.28
C ALA A 251 -5.34 3.68 24.34
N ASP A 252 -6.34 3.88 25.20
CA ASP A 252 -7.53 3.05 25.18
C ASP A 252 -8.19 3.23 23.80
N LEU A 253 -8.01 2.23 22.93
CA LEU A 253 -8.48 2.30 21.55
C LEU A 253 -9.99 2.51 21.49
N ASP A 254 -10.73 1.95 22.46
CA ASP A 254 -12.18 2.14 22.55
C ASP A 254 -12.51 3.60 22.87
N HIS A 255 -11.73 4.26 23.73
CA HIS A 255 -11.89 5.69 23.99
C HIS A 255 -11.63 6.53 22.74
N VAL A 256 -10.58 6.21 21.97
CA VAL A 256 -10.24 6.92 20.73
C VAL A 256 -11.35 6.73 19.69
N ILE A 257 -11.79 5.50 19.46
CA ILE A 257 -12.87 5.19 18.51
C ILE A 257 -14.18 5.89 18.90
N ASN A 258 -14.52 5.92 20.19
CA ASN A 258 -15.70 6.65 20.66
C ASN A 258 -15.57 8.16 20.44
N THR A 259 -14.38 8.72 20.62
CA THR A 259 -14.11 10.14 20.35
C THR A 259 -14.20 10.47 18.85
N LEU A 260 -13.68 9.59 17.99
CA LEU A 260 -13.86 9.70 16.54
C LEU A 260 -15.34 9.63 16.18
N ARG A 261 -16.10 8.68 16.72
CA ARG A 261 -17.55 8.55 16.48
C ARG A 261 -18.31 9.80 16.91
N ALA A 262 -17.98 10.39 18.07
CA ALA A 262 -18.56 11.64 18.52
C ALA A 262 -18.23 12.80 17.57
N THR A 263 -16.99 12.88 17.08
CA THR A 263 -16.55 13.89 16.12
C THR A 263 -17.28 13.74 14.78
N VAL A 264 -17.40 12.51 14.27
CA VAL A 264 -18.15 12.18 13.05
C VAL A 264 -19.63 12.51 13.19
N SER A 265 -20.23 12.30 14.37
CA SER A 265 -21.65 12.62 14.61
C SER A 265 -21.98 14.12 14.55
N ALA A 266 -20.96 14.99 14.58
CA ALA A 266 -21.13 16.43 14.37
C ALA A 266 -21.20 16.82 12.88
N TRP A 267 -21.14 15.85 11.95
CA TRP A 267 -21.31 16.12 10.52
C TRP A 267 -22.77 16.50 10.19
N GLU A 268 -22.95 17.66 9.55
CA GLU A 268 -24.29 18.21 9.27
C GLU A 268 -24.64 18.26 7.77
N LEU A 269 -23.65 18.11 6.88
CA LEU A 269 -23.84 18.28 5.44
C LEU A 269 -24.34 17.02 4.71
N GLY A 270 -24.59 15.93 5.44
CA GLY A 270 -25.14 14.70 4.88
C GLY A 270 -25.03 13.55 5.87
N GLU A 271 -24.98 12.32 5.35
CA GLU A 271 -24.78 11.13 6.18
C GLU A 271 -23.30 10.95 6.52
N ALA A 272 -23.04 10.39 7.69
CA ALA A 272 -21.69 10.03 8.08
C ALA A 272 -21.69 8.65 8.74
N SER A 273 -20.69 7.84 8.42
CA SER A 273 -20.48 6.55 9.05
C SER A 273 -19.04 6.41 9.54
N LEU A 274 -18.88 5.56 10.56
CA LEU A 274 -17.59 5.11 11.04
C LEU A 274 -17.69 3.60 11.25
N ASP A 275 -16.87 2.87 10.51
CA ASP A 275 -16.73 1.42 10.60
C ASP A 275 -15.31 1.09 11.06
N ASP A 276 -15.18 0.07 11.91
CA ASP A 276 -13.89 -0.37 12.42
C ASP A 276 -13.77 -1.88 12.55
N GLU A 277 -12.65 -2.42 12.05
CA GLU A 277 -12.39 -3.86 11.98
C GLU A 277 -10.91 -4.20 12.18
N ALA A 278 -10.63 -5.46 12.48
CA ALA A 278 -9.25 -5.94 12.54
C ALA A 278 -8.76 -6.26 11.13
N ASP A 279 -7.67 -5.62 10.70
CA ASP A 279 -7.05 -5.77 9.38
C ASP A 279 -5.51 -5.65 9.48
N PRO A 280 -4.81 -6.66 10.04
CA PRO A 280 -3.35 -6.64 10.19
C PRO A 280 -2.60 -6.62 8.86
N THR A 281 -3.26 -6.99 7.76
CA THR A 281 -2.67 -7.03 6.42
C THR A 281 -2.87 -5.75 5.61
N TRP A 282 -3.57 -4.78 6.19
CA TRP A 282 -3.99 -3.53 5.54
C TRP A 282 -4.74 -3.76 4.22
N SER A 283 -5.52 -4.83 4.14
CA SER A 283 -6.26 -5.26 2.96
C SER A 283 -7.25 -4.22 2.47
N ALA A 284 -7.89 -3.48 3.39
CA ALA A 284 -8.90 -2.46 3.06
C ALA A 284 -8.36 -1.31 2.20
N VAL A 285 -7.04 -1.03 2.28
CA VAL A 285 -6.40 0.08 1.58
C VAL A 285 -5.46 -0.38 0.46
N GLN A 286 -5.29 -1.69 0.25
CA GLN A 286 -4.37 -2.23 -0.77
C GLN A 286 -4.69 -1.74 -2.19
N ARG A 287 -5.96 -1.44 -2.49
CA ARG A 287 -6.37 -0.91 -3.80
C ARG A 287 -5.77 0.46 -4.13
N TYR A 288 -5.34 1.23 -3.13
CA TYR A 288 -4.67 2.52 -3.30
C TYR A 288 -3.13 2.38 -3.46
N ARG A 289 -2.60 1.15 -3.48
CA ARG A 289 -1.20 0.86 -3.81
C ARG A 289 -1.04 0.82 -5.33
N VAL A 290 -0.66 1.95 -5.92
CA VAL A 290 -0.53 2.11 -7.38
C VAL A 290 0.92 2.32 -7.78
#